data_AF-A0A7Y3JQ12-F1
#
_entry.id   AF-A0A7Y3JQ12-F1
#
_cell.length_a   1.000
_cell.length_b   1.000
_cell.length_c   1.000
_cell.angle_alpha   90.00
_cell.angle_beta   90.00
_cell.angle_gamma   90.00
#
_symmetry.space_group_name_H-M   'P 1'
#
loop_
_entity.id
_entity.type
_entity.pdbx_description
1 polymer ?
#
loop_
_entity_poly.entity_id
_entity_poly.type
_entity_poly.pdbx_seq_one_letter_code
_entity_poly.pdbx_strand_id
1 'polypeptide(L)'
;MELKAKLRGWRESLLPWTGMLAAGFGWALTDQLGSNLVFDKCGAAHPLLMILIGLVGLGVALSGGLVSWRQRRREEGGRHFIAIVGALMALLFSIAIFLQTAASLFLPRCFG
;
A
#
# COMPACT_ATOMS: atom_id res chain seq x y z
N MET A 1 -20.88 -9.44 -25.74
CA MET A 1 -20.71 -10.32 -24.54
C MET A 1 -19.24 -10.68 -24.29
N GLU A 2 -18.43 -10.89 -25.32
CA GLU A 2 -17.02 -11.30 -25.19
C GLU A 2 -16.12 -10.36 -24.36
N LEU A 3 -16.28 -9.04 -24.49
CA LEU A 3 -15.47 -8.07 -23.74
C LEU A 3 -15.62 -8.22 -22.21
N LYS A 4 -16.85 -8.47 -21.72
CA LYS A 4 -17.12 -8.67 -20.29
C LYS A 4 -16.50 -9.98 -19.77
N ALA A 5 -16.50 -11.03 -20.59
CA ALA A 5 -15.87 -12.30 -20.24
C ALA A 5 -14.34 -12.15 -20.15
N LYS A 6 -13.74 -11.45 -21.12
CA LYS A 6 -12.30 -11.15 -21.13
C LYS A 6 -11.90 -10.36 -19.87
N LEU A 7 -12.61 -9.27 -19.57
CA LEU A 7 -12.36 -8.45 -18.37
C LEU A 7 -12.47 -9.24 -17.05
N ARG A 8 -13.39 -10.21 -16.98
CA ARG A 8 -13.55 -11.07 -15.80
C ARG A 8 -12.34 -12.00 -15.64
N GLY A 9 -11.87 -12.61 -16.72
CA GLY A 9 -10.64 -13.42 -16.71
C GLY A 9 -9.39 -12.63 -16.31
N TRP A 10 -9.23 -11.41 -16.83
CA TRP A 10 -8.14 -10.51 -16.40
C TRP A 10 -8.20 -10.18 -14.93
N ARG A 11 -9.39 -9.86 -14.39
CA ARG A 11 -9.57 -9.63 -12.95
C ARG A 11 -9.13 -10.84 -12.15
N GLU A 12 -9.63 -12.03 -12.47
CA GLU A 12 -9.29 -13.25 -11.75
C GLU A 12 -7.79 -13.57 -11.78
N SER A 13 -7.12 -13.29 -12.89
CA SER A 13 -5.67 -13.46 -12.98
C SER A 13 -4.87 -12.44 -12.14
N LEU A 14 -5.40 -11.24 -11.91
CA LEU A 14 -4.73 -10.17 -11.18
C LEU A 14 -4.99 -10.21 -9.68
N LEU A 15 -6.07 -10.88 -9.23
CA LEU A 15 -6.45 -10.93 -7.80
C LEU A 15 -5.35 -11.45 -6.85
N PRO A 16 -4.53 -12.46 -7.20
CA PRO A 16 -3.42 -12.88 -6.33
C PRO A 16 -2.31 -11.83 -6.17
N TRP A 17 -2.21 -10.90 -7.13
CA TRP A 17 -1.14 -9.89 -7.17
C TRP A 17 -1.51 -8.60 -6.43
N THR A 18 -2.76 -8.44 -6.03
CA THR A 18 -3.27 -7.18 -5.45
C THR A 18 -2.55 -6.81 -4.17
N GLY A 19 -2.11 -7.78 -3.38
CA GLY A 19 -1.36 -7.53 -2.14
C GLY A 19 -0.06 -6.78 -2.42
N MET A 20 0.73 -7.29 -3.36
CA MET A 20 1.99 -6.68 -3.74
C MET A 20 1.79 -5.33 -4.45
N LEU A 21 0.88 -5.27 -5.43
CA LEU A 21 0.68 -4.06 -6.24
C LEU A 21 0.09 -2.92 -5.42
N ALA A 22 -0.98 -3.18 -4.65
CA ALA A 22 -1.60 -2.13 -3.84
C ALA A 22 -0.69 -1.68 -2.71
N ALA A 23 0.01 -2.60 -2.06
CA ALA A 23 0.92 -2.23 -0.97
C ALA A 23 2.13 -1.43 -1.46
N GLY A 24 2.77 -1.85 -2.56
CA GLY A 24 3.87 -1.10 -3.15
C GLY A 24 3.42 0.30 -3.60
N PHE A 25 2.24 0.41 -4.22
CA PHE A 25 1.68 1.69 -4.62
C PHE A 25 1.32 2.59 -3.42
N GLY A 26 0.68 2.03 -2.39
CA GLY A 26 0.33 2.74 -1.17
C GLY A 26 1.57 3.27 -0.44
N TRP A 27 2.62 2.46 -0.36
CA TRP A 27 3.91 2.89 0.19
C TRP A 27 4.55 3.99 -0.67
N ALA A 28 4.69 3.79 -1.98
CA ALA A 28 5.32 4.78 -2.86
C ALA A 28 4.60 6.13 -2.84
N LEU A 29 3.27 6.14 -2.79
CA LEU A 29 2.50 7.38 -2.62
C LEU A 29 2.77 8.06 -1.29
N THR A 30 2.73 7.29 -0.20
CA THR A 30 2.99 7.81 1.15
C THR A 30 4.39 8.40 1.22
N ASP A 31 5.37 7.70 0.63
CA ASP A 31 6.77 8.11 0.64
C ASP A 31 7.04 9.35 -0.19
N GLN A 32 6.53 9.39 -1.43
CA GLN A 32 6.69 10.57 -2.29
C GLN A 32 6.03 11.81 -1.70
N LEU A 33 4.83 11.69 -1.13
CA LEU A 33 4.13 12.82 -0.53
C LEU A 33 4.76 13.23 0.80
N GLY A 34 5.10 12.26 1.64
CA GLY A 34 5.73 12.49 2.94
C GLY A 34 7.10 13.16 2.78
N SER A 35 7.96 12.63 1.91
CA SER A 35 9.28 13.19 1.66
C SER A 35 9.22 14.59 1.07
N ASN A 36 8.39 14.84 0.05
CA ASN A 36 8.25 16.17 -0.54
C ASN A 36 7.74 17.20 0.48
N LEU A 37 6.77 16.83 1.32
CA LEU A 37 6.25 17.73 2.35
C LEU A 37 7.27 17.98 3.46
N VAL A 38 7.95 16.94 3.96
CA VAL A 38 8.90 17.08 5.07
C VAL A 38 10.17 17.82 4.64
N PHE A 39 10.73 17.53 3.45
CA PHE A 39 12.01 18.07 3.01
C PHE A 39 11.87 19.36 2.18
N ASP A 40 10.93 19.42 1.22
CA ASP A 40 10.83 20.57 0.29
C ASP A 40 9.84 21.64 0.79
N LYS A 41 8.80 21.22 1.52
CA LYS A 41 7.70 22.11 1.96
C LYS A 41 7.44 22.00 3.46
N CYS A 42 8.50 22.12 4.25
CA CYS A 42 8.47 21.92 5.69
C CYS A 42 7.37 22.72 6.44
N GLY A 43 7.05 23.94 5.97
CA GLY A 43 5.97 24.75 6.53
C GLY A 43 4.55 24.23 6.27
N ALA A 44 4.36 23.41 5.23
CA ALA A 44 3.10 22.76 4.86
C ALA A 44 2.95 21.33 5.43
N ALA A 45 4.01 20.77 6.02
CA ALA A 45 4.03 19.44 6.63
C ALA A 45 3.27 19.42 7.98
N HIS A 46 1.95 19.64 7.91
CA HIS A 46 1.10 19.61 9.10
C HIS A 46 0.91 18.14 9.58
N PRO A 47 1.02 17.85 10.89
CA PRO A 47 0.88 16.49 11.43
C PRO A 47 -0.40 15.78 11.00
N LEU A 48 -1.52 16.52 10.99
CA LEU A 48 -2.81 15.97 10.55
C LEU A 48 -2.78 15.52 9.08
N LEU A 49 -2.11 16.27 8.21
CA LEU A 49 -1.99 15.90 6.80
C LEU A 49 -1.13 14.64 6.64
N MET A 50 -0.03 14.55 7.37
CA MET A 50 0.82 13.35 7.38
C MET A 50 0.07 12.10 7.84
N ILE A 51 -0.71 12.23 8.92
CA ILE A 51 -1.56 11.14 9.42
C ILE A 51 -2.57 10.72 8.35
N LEU A 52 -3.22 11.66 7.66
CA LEU A 52 -4.18 11.35 6.60
C LEU A 52 -3.53 10.60 5.43
N ILE A 53 -2.34 11.05 4.99
CA ILE A 53 -1.58 10.37 3.93
C ILE A 53 -1.23 8.95 4.37
N GLY A 54 -0.70 8.78 5.59
CA GLY A 54 -0.38 7.48 6.18
C GLY A 54 -1.58 6.54 6.28
N LEU A 55 -2.73 7.04 6.73
CA LEU A 55 -3.97 6.26 6.83
C LEU A 55 -4.48 5.81 5.47
N VAL A 56 -4.42 6.67 4.45
CA VAL A 56 -4.79 6.30 3.07
C VAL A 56 -3.84 5.22 2.54
N GLY A 57 -2.53 5.40 2.69
CA GLY A 57 -1.52 4.42 2.29
C GLY A 57 -1.71 3.07 2.98
N LEU A 58 -1.92 3.07 4.30
CA LEU A 58 -2.24 1.88 5.10
C LEU A 58 -3.51 1.20 4.61
N GLY A 59 -4.58 1.97 4.37
CA GLY A 59 -5.84 1.43 3.88
C GLY A 59 -5.68 0.72 2.53
N VAL A 60 -4.91 1.31 1.61
CA VAL A 60 -4.59 0.71 0.30
C VAL A 60 -3.77 -0.57 0.47
N ALA A 61 -2.71 -0.54 1.30
CA ALA A 61 -1.86 -1.72 1.52
C ALA A 61 -2.64 -2.88 2.18
N LEU A 62 -3.38 -2.59 3.26
CA LEU A 62 -4.14 -3.59 4.00
C LEU A 62 -5.27 -4.18 3.16
N SER A 63 -6.01 -3.35 2.40
CA SER A 63 -7.08 -3.85 1.53
C SER A 63 -6.54 -4.78 0.44
N GLY A 64 -5.42 -4.42 -0.21
CA GLY A 64 -4.75 -5.30 -1.17
C GLY A 64 -4.27 -6.61 -0.55
N GLY A 65 -3.64 -6.53 0.63
CA GLY A 65 -3.16 -7.69 1.39
C GLY A 65 -4.29 -8.64 1.81
N LEU A 66 -5.42 -8.09 2.28
CA LEU A 66 -6.60 -8.86 2.64
C LEU A 66 -7.20 -9.59 1.43
N VAL A 67 -7.25 -8.95 0.26
CA VAL A 67 -7.71 -9.60 -0.98
C VAL A 67 -6.76 -10.74 -1.35
N SER A 68 -5.45 -10.49 -1.34
CA SER A 68 -4.42 -11.50 -1.60
C SER A 68 -4.53 -12.70 -0.65
N TRP A 69 -4.70 -12.43 0.65
CA TRP A 69 -4.85 -13.46 1.68
C TRP A 69 -6.10 -14.32 1.50
N ARG A 70 -7.22 -13.72 1.10
CA ARG A 70 -8.46 -14.45 0.80
C ARG A 70 -8.28 -15.37 -0.41
N GLN A 71 -7.51 -14.93 -1.42
CA GLN A 71 -7.29 -15.72 -2.62
C GLN A 71 -6.33 -16.89 -2.43
N ARG A 72 -5.47 -16.87 -1.42
CA ARG A 72 -4.57 -18.01 -1.13
C ARG A 72 -5.33 -19.34 -1.02
N ARG A 73 -6.58 -19.34 -0.51
CA ARG A 73 -7.38 -20.57 -0.35
C ARG A 73 -8.05 -21.05 -1.64
N ARG A 74 -8.06 -20.24 -2.69
CA ARG A 74 -8.76 -20.51 -3.96
C ARG A 74 -7.79 -20.80 -5.12
N GLU A 75 -6.50 -20.65 -4.88
CA GLU A 75 -5.44 -20.72 -5.88
C GLU A 75 -4.52 -21.91 -5.57
N GLU A 76 -3.99 -22.54 -6.61
CA GLU A 76 -3.06 -23.67 -6.53
C GLU A 76 -1.72 -23.35 -7.20
N GLY A 77 -0.67 -24.10 -6.86
CA GLY A 77 0.66 -23.96 -7.46
C GLY A 77 1.29 -22.57 -7.27
N GLY A 78 1.87 -22.01 -8.34
CA GLY A 78 2.58 -20.73 -8.27
C GLY A 78 1.70 -19.54 -7.86
N ARG A 79 0.40 -19.56 -8.19
CA ARG A 79 -0.55 -18.49 -7.84
C ARG A 79 -0.84 -18.45 -6.34
N HIS A 80 -0.83 -19.61 -5.68
CA HIS A 80 -0.91 -19.71 -4.23
C HIS A 80 0.29 -19.02 -3.55
N PHE A 81 1.50 -19.30 -4.05
CA PHE A 81 2.71 -18.67 -3.55
C PHE A 81 2.69 -17.15 -3.70
N ILE A 82 2.31 -16.65 -4.89
CA ILE A 82 2.15 -15.22 -5.16
C ILE A 82 1.15 -14.58 -4.19
N ALA A 83 0.00 -15.23 -3.95
CA ALA A 83 -1.01 -14.71 -3.03
C ALA A 83 -0.49 -14.57 -1.58
N ILE A 84 0.34 -15.51 -1.11
CA ILE A 84 0.98 -15.44 0.21
C ILE A 84 2.04 -14.34 0.23
N VAL A 85 2.95 -14.32 -0.75
CA VAL A 85 3.99 -13.29 -0.85
C VAL A 85 3.38 -11.90 -0.90
N GLY A 86 2.34 -11.70 -1.70
CA GLY A 86 1.60 -10.44 -1.80
C GLY A 86 0.99 -10.00 -0.47
N ALA A 87 0.45 -10.95 0.32
CA ALA A 87 -0.08 -10.64 1.65
C ALA A 87 1.03 -10.28 2.65
N LEU A 88 2.17 -10.98 2.62
CA LEU A 88 3.32 -10.68 3.46
C LEU A 88 3.98 -9.34 3.10
N MET A 89 4.09 -9.04 1.81
CA MET A 89 4.56 -7.73 1.33
C MET A 89 3.62 -6.62 1.79
N ALA A 90 2.30 -6.83 1.74
CA ALA A 90 1.34 -5.88 2.27
C ALA A 90 1.52 -5.61 3.77
N LEU A 91 1.82 -6.65 4.56
CA LEU A 91 2.15 -6.50 5.97
C LEU A 91 3.44 -5.69 6.17
N LEU A 92 4.50 -6.03 5.44
CA LEU A 92 5.78 -5.32 5.49
C LEU A 92 5.63 -3.83 5.15
N PHE A 93 4.94 -3.50 4.05
CA PHE A 93 4.70 -2.11 3.68
C PHE A 93 3.78 -1.38 4.64
N SER A 94 2.80 -2.06 5.24
CA SER A 94 1.97 -1.45 6.29
C SER A 94 2.82 -1.04 7.49
N ILE A 95 3.77 -1.88 7.91
CA ILE A 95 4.73 -1.54 8.97
C ILE A 95 5.59 -0.33 8.55
N ALA A 96 6.09 -0.32 7.31
CA ALA A 96 6.89 0.79 6.79
C ALA A 96 6.11 2.12 6.79
N ILE A 97 4.87 2.13 6.28
CA ILE A 97 4.00 3.31 6.26
C ILE A 97 3.68 3.78 7.68
N PHE A 98 3.42 2.86 8.61
CA PHE A 98 3.19 3.19 10.00
C PHE A 98 4.39 3.89 10.64
N LEU A 99 5.60 3.32 10.48
CA LEU A 99 6.82 3.90 11.02
C LEU A 99 7.14 5.26 10.38
N GLN A 100 6.95 5.40 9.07
CA GLN A 100 7.12 6.67 8.36
C GLN A 100 6.16 7.75 8.87
N THR A 101 4.89 7.38 9.05
CA THR A 101 3.87 8.29 9.59
C THR A 101 4.22 8.68 11.03
N ALA A 102 4.64 7.74 11.86
CA ALA A 102 5.07 8.02 13.23
C ALA A 102 6.28 8.95 13.26
N ALA A 103 7.29 8.71 12.42
CA ALA A 103 8.49 9.55 12.33
C ALA A 103 8.12 11.02 12.00
N SER A 104 7.15 11.25 11.11
CA SER A 104 6.69 12.62 10.78
C SER A 104 6.12 13.42 11.96
N LEU A 105 5.74 12.75 13.04
CA LEU A 105 5.22 13.39 14.26
C LEU A 105 6.33 13.76 15.25
N PHE A 106 7.46 13.05 15.20
CA PHE A 106 8.60 13.27 16.11
C PHE A 106 9.63 14.21 15.52
N LEU A 107 9.83 14.22 14.20
CA LEU A 107 10.80 15.10 13.58
C LEU A 107 10.29 16.56 13.57
N PRO A 108 11.14 17.53 13.97
CA PRO A 108 10.79 18.94 13.86
C PRO A 108 10.55 19.29 12.40
N ARG A 109 9.50 20.07 12.14
CA ARG A 109 9.04 20.37 10.77
C ARG A 109 10.13 21.07 9.98
N CYS A 110 10.65 22.17 10.52
CA CYS A 110 11.77 22.89 9.94
C CYS A 110 12.88 22.97 11.00
N PHE A 111 14.12 22.70 10.61
CA PHE A 111 15.26 23.19 11.39
C PHE A 111 15.35 24.69 11.13
N GLY A 112 15.00 25.48 12.15
CA GLY A 112 15.24 26.92 12.16
C GLY A 112 16.72 27.23 12.32
#